data_AF-A0A3M1F1U1-F1
#
_entry.id   AF-A0A3M1F1U1-F1
#
_cell.length_a   1.000
_cell.length_b   1.000
_cell.length_c   1.000
_cell.angle_alpha   90.00
_cell.angle_beta   90.00
_cell.angle_gamma   90.00
#
_symmetry.space_group_name_H-M   'P 1'
#
loop_
_entity.id
_entity.type
_entity.pdbx_description
1 polymer ?
#
loop_
_entity_poly.entity_id
_entity_poly.type
_entity_poly.pdbx_seq_one_letter_code
_entity_poly.pdbx_strand_id
1 'polypeptide(L)'
;MNLFALLCRRSGVTLCKVASETPLSFHYPFLVADEFTLSSAYHLEEKEALSGGHFVDRYLFWTPTKIFDVLERYLSGDSLSPPRFEVGFVSSGIWLRRRMGQKEAVPGYFASEEALLEALRDYLEGRNIRLKIYLHPLERRNPDHYREAVAYYRDFFGDFPVEVGDGETNTREHFEEVDICVAAASTTLIERLFFGFKALYAPFFIPTFPLPGTTLARISAKDRETFFKLLDRWIGVPAQTFFAENALEKFHHTHFGRIVDRYLASRGEKAHIPEVRSRP
;
A
#
# COMPACT_ATOMS: atom_id res chain seq x y z
N MET A 1 -23.58 -3.52 4.61
CA MET A 1 -23.57 -2.38 3.67
C MET A 1 -24.52 -2.52 2.47
N ASN A 2 -24.77 -3.70 1.90
CA ASN A 2 -25.60 -3.82 0.68
C ASN A 2 -27.10 -3.53 0.89
N LEU A 3 -27.65 -3.79 2.09
CA LEU A 3 -29.02 -3.40 2.43
C LEU A 3 -29.24 -1.88 2.30
N PHE A 4 -28.30 -1.08 2.80
CA PHE A 4 -28.37 0.38 2.68
C PHE A 4 -28.35 0.83 1.21
N ALA A 5 -27.56 0.17 0.36
CA ALA A 5 -27.54 0.44 -1.07
C ALA A 5 -28.89 0.21 -1.74
N LEU A 6 -29.58 -0.88 -1.39
CA LEU A 6 -30.91 -1.17 -1.89
C LEU A 6 -31.94 -0.13 -1.43
N LEU A 7 -31.83 0.35 -0.18
CA LEU A 7 -32.70 1.40 0.34
C LEU A 7 -32.48 2.73 -0.37
N CYS A 8 -31.22 3.16 -0.56
CA CYS A 8 -30.89 4.36 -1.32
C CYS A 8 -31.48 4.32 -2.73
N ARG A 9 -31.28 3.21 -3.45
CA ARG A 9 -31.84 2.99 -4.79
C ARG A 9 -33.36 3.11 -4.81
N ARG A 10 -34.05 2.49 -3.85
CA ARG A 10 -35.51 2.57 -3.74
C ARG A 10 -36.00 3.99 -3.46
N SER A 11 -35.21 4.81 -2.79
CA SER A 11 -35.50 6.21 -2.50
C SER A 11 -35.05 7.18 -3.60
N GLY A 12 -34.57 6.69 -4.75
CA GLY A 12 -34.06 7.53 -5.84
C GLY A 12 -32.74 8.24 -5.52
N VAL A 13 -31.99 7.77 -4.51
CA VAL A 13 -30.69 8.31 -4.13
C VAL A 13 -29.58 7.49 -4.79
N THR A 14 -28.75 8.13 -5.61
CA THR A 14 -27.56 7.53 -6.20
C THR A 14 -26.51 7.23 -5.14
N LEU A 15 -26.09 5.98 -5.04
CA LEU A 15 -25.02 5.53 -4.16
C LEU A 15 -23.72 5.32 -4.93
N CYS A 16 -22.75 6.20 -4.66
CA CYS A 16 -21.36 6.02 -5.05
C CYS A 16 -20.54 5.45 -3.89
N LYS A 17 -19.78 4.37 -4.15
CA LYS A 17 -18.83 3.79 -3.20
C LYS A 17 -17.41 3.96 -3.74
N VAL A 18 -16.46 4.22 -2.85
CA VAL A 18 -15.04 4.32 -3.19
C VAL A 18 -14.29 3.19 -2.50
N ALA A 19 -13.54 2.40 -3.27
CA ALA A 19 -12.71 1.34 -2.72
C ALA A 19 -11.48 1.93 -2.00
N SER A 20 -11.12 1.37 -0.85
CA SER A 20 -9.73 1.45 -0.37
C SER A 20 -8.82 0.67 -1.32
N GLU A 21 -7.53 0.95 -1.32
CA GLU A 21 -6.52 0.32 -2.21
C GLU A 21 -6.20 -1.13 -1.86
N THR A 22 -6.85 -1.67 -0.82
CA THR A 22 -6.77 -3.09 -0.47
C THR A 22 -7.52 -3.93 -1.51
N PRO A 23 -7.09 -5.18 -1.76
CA PRO A 23 -7.77 -6.08 -2.67
C PRO A 23 -9.30 -6.08 -2.50
N LEU A 24 -10.03 -5.96 -3.60
CA LEU A 24 -11.50 -5.96 -3.60
C LEU A 24 -12.03 -7.24 -2.96
N SER A 25 -11.35 -8.37 -3.20
CA SER A 25 -11.71 -9.67 -2.62
C SER A 25 -11.70 -9.70 -1.08
N PHE A 26 -10.99 -8.78 -0.41
CA PHE A 26 -10.92 -8.75 1.07
C PHE A 26 -12.16 -8.14 1.72
N HIS A 27 -12.76 -7.12 1.10
CA HIS A 27 -13.85 -6.34 1.72
C HIS A 27 -15.09 -6.19 0.86
N TYR A 28 -14.97 -6.47 -0.44
CA TYR A 28 -16.01 -6.28 -1.44
C TYR A 28 -16.27 -7.53 -2.29
N PRO A 29 -16.29 -8.78 -1.76
CA PRO A 29 -16.62 -9.95 -2.58
C PRO A 29 -18.07 -9.92 -3.11
N PHE A 30 -18.96 -9.18 -2.42
CA PHE A 30 -20.33 -8.91 -2.85
C PHE A 30 -20.65 -7.43 -2.69
N LEU A 31 -21.03 -6.78 -3.79
CA LEU A 31 -21.18 -5.33 -3.83
C LEU A 31 -22.45 -4.91 -4.57
N VAL A 32 -23.22 -4.00 -3.97
CA VAL A 32 -24.31 -3.29 -4.64
C VAL A 32 -24.03 -1.79 -4.59
N ALA A 33 -23.99 -1.11 -5.73
CA ALA A 33 -23.83 0.34 -5.85
C ALA A 33 -24.27 0.83 -7.24
N ASP A 34 -24.67 2.09 -7.37
CA ASP A 34 -24.85 2.68 -8.71
C ASP A 34 -23.50 2.96 -9.34
N GLU A 35 -22.57 3.48 -8.53
CA GLU A 35 -21.21 3.77 -8.95
C GLU A 35 -20.20 3.17 -7.98
N PHE A 36 -19.15 2.55 -8.52
CA PHE A 36 -18.02 2.07 -7.72
C PHE A 36 -16.68 2.57 -8.27
N THR A 37 -15.99 3.36 -7.46
CA THR A 37 -14.67 3.91 -7.78
C THR A 37 -13.57 2.96 -7.34
N LEU A 38 -12.81 2.49 -8.31
CA LEU A 38 -11.62 1.68 -8.15
C LEU A 38 -10.40 2.59 -7.94
N SER A 39 -9.56 2.30 -6.94
CA SER A 39 -8.41 3.13 -6.54
C SER A 39 -7.04 2.48 -6.75
N SER A 40 -6.98 1.34 -7.46
CA SER A 40 -5.75 0.60 -7.75
C SER A 40 -5.86 -0.10 -9.10
N ALA A 41 -4.75 -0.17 -9.85
CA ALA A 41 -4.72 -0.91 -11.11
C ALA A 41 -5.05 -2.40 -10.91
N TYR A 42 -4.71 -2.96 -9.75
CA TYR A 42 -5.07 -4.33 -9.38
C TYR A 42 -6.58 -4.54 -9.28
N HIS A 43 -7.35 -3.51 -8.90
CA HIS A 43 -8.81 -3.61 -8.87
C HIS A 43 -9.42 -3.75 -10.26
N LEU A 44 -8.78 -3.20 -11.30
CA LEU A 44 -9.24 -3.41 -12.67
C LEU A 44 -9.15 -4.89 -13.05
N GLU A 45 -8.12 -5.58 -12.58
CA GLU A 45 -7.91 -7.02 -12.78
C GLU A 45 -8.88 -7.84 -11.90
N GLU A 46 -9.08 -7.46 -10.63
CA GLU A 46 -10.02 -8.15 -9.73
C GLU A 46 -11.49 -7.99 -10.12
N LYS A 47 -11.86 -6.83 -10.68
CA LYS A 47 -13.24 -6.53 -11.07
C LYS A 47 -13.82 -7.61 -11.98
N GLU A 48 -13.03 -8.10 -12.92
CA GLU A 48 -13.46 -9.14 -13.87
C GLU A 48 -13.73 -10.46 -13.13
N ALA A 49 -12.82 -10.86 -12.24
CA ALA A 49 -12.95 -12.06 -11.43
C ALA A 49 -14.11 -12.01 -10.42
N LEU A 50 -14.47 -10.81 -9.93
CA LEU A 50 -15.54 -10.59 -8.96
C LEU A 50 -16.89 -10.22 -9.58
N SER A 51 -17.00 -10.21 -10.90
CA SER A 51 -18.20 -9.77 -11.63
C SER A 51 -19.48 -10.49 -11.19
N GLY A 52 -19.40 -11.77 -10.82
CA GLY A 52 -20.55 -12.55 -10.32
C GLY A 52 -21.12 -12.07 -8.98
N GLY A 53 -20.35 -11.33 -8.18
CA GLY A 53 -20.78 -10.77 -6.89
C GLY A 53 -21.03 -9.26 -6.94
N HIS A 54 -20.74 -8.59 -8.05
CA HIS A 54 -20.82 -7.15 -8.18
C HIS A 54 -22.05 -6.72 -9.01
N PHE A 55 -23.00 -6.07 -8.34
CA PHE A 55 -24.17 -5.42 -8.94
C PHE A 55 -23.91 -3.92 -8.98
N VAL A 56 -23.10 -3.50 -9.95
CA VAL A 56 -22.65 -2.12 -10.13
C VAL A 56 -22.97 -1.63 -11.53
N ASP A 57 -23.64 -0.48 -11.64
CA ASP A 57 -24.06 0.05 -12.95
C ASP A 57 -22.88 0.71 -13.67
N ARG A 58 -22.02 1.43 -12.93
CA ARG A 58 -20.83 2.09 -13.48
C ARG A 58 -19.62 1.93 -12.59
N TYR A 59 -18.50 1.53 -13.19
CA TYR A 59 -17.19 1.60 -12.55
C TYR A 59 -16.49 2.89 -12.93
N LEU A 60 -15.93 3.56 -11.92
CA LEU A 60 -15.01 4.68 -12.10
C LEU A 60 -13.60 4.22 -11.73
N PHE A 61 -12.59 4.88 -12.26
CA PHE A 61 -11.21 4.61 -11.90
C PHE A 61 -10.55 5.92 -11.45
N TRP A 62 -9.94 5.88 -10.27
CA TRP A 62 -9.32 7.01 -9.62
C TRP A 62 -7.96 6.62 -9.04
N THR A 63 -7.18 7.61 -8.64
CA THR A 63 -5.91 7.39 -7.94
C THR A 63 -6.14 6.70 -6.59
N PRO A 64 -5.09 6.13 -5.99
CA PRO A 64 -5.08 5.89 -4.54
C PRO A 64 -5.51 7.16 -3.79
N THR A 65 -6.21 7.00 -2.67
CA THR A 65 -6.87 8.08 -1.94
C THR A 65 -5.91 8.92 -1.12
N LYS A 66 -4.83 8.32 -0.59
CA LYS A 66 -3.86 8.99 0.29
C LYS A 66 -2.63 9.56 -0.41
N ILE A 67 -2.53 9.43 -1.74
CA ILE A 67 -1.42 10.01 -2.49
C ILE A 67 -1.41 11.53 -2.45
N PHE A 68 -2.58 12.17 -2.29
CA PHE A 68 -2.68 13.64 -2.22
C PHE A 68 -1.97 14.25 -1.01
N ASP A 69 -1.72 13.46 0.04
CA ASP A 69 -0.98 13.90 1.23
C ASP A 69 0.50 14.19 0.90
N VAL A 70 1.05 13.52 -0.13
CA VAL A 70 2.49 13.55 -0.47
C VAL A 70 2.75 13.81 -1.96
N LEU A 71 1.71 14.16 -2.73
CA LEU A 71 1.79 14.31 -4.18
C LEU A 71 2.79 15.40 -4.58
N GLU A 72 2.73 16.56 -3.92
CA GLU A 72 3.62 17.68 -4.18
C GLU A 72 5.09 17.31 -3.92
N ARG A 73 5.37 16.54 -2.86
CA ARG A 73 6.74 16.10 -2.53
C ARG A 73 7.39 15.31 -3.66
N TYR A 74 6.66 14.37 -4.25
CA TYR A 74 7.24 13.46 -5.24
C TYR A 74 7.14 13.98 -6.67
N LEU A 75 6.21 14.91 -6.93
CA LEU A 75 5.95 15.42 -8.28
C LEU A 75 6.33 16.89 -8.48
N SER A 76 6.88 17.59 -7.47
CA SER A 76 7.37 18.97 -7.60
C SER A 76 8.56 19.13 -8.55
N GLY A 77 9.23 18.03 -8.90
CA GLY A 77 10.45 18.04 -9.71
C GLY A 77 11.74 18.19 -8.89
N ASP A 78 11.64 18.23 -7.56
CA ASP A 78 12.82 18.21 -6.69
C ASP A 78 13.56 16.87 -6.81
N SER A 79 14.89 16.92 -6.88
CA SER A 79 15.69 15.70 -6.89
C SER A 79 15.56 15.00 -5.55
N LEU A 80 15.01 13.79 -5.56
CA LEU A 80 14.98 12.92 -4.39
C LEU A 80 16.40 12.45 -4.05
N SER A 81 16.66 12.23 -2.77
CA SER A 81 17.91 11.62 -2.34
C SER A 81 17.97 10.15 -2.78
N PRO A 82 19.16 9.61 -3.09
CA PRO A 82 19.29 8.18 -3.37
C PRO A 82 18.91 7.35 -2.13
N PRO A 83 18.48 6.09 -2.32
CA PRO A 83 18.09 5.23 -1.22
C PRO A 83 19.26 5.02 -0.25
N ARG A 84 18.95 5.20 1.04
CA ARG A 84 19.86 4.95 2.17
C ARG A 84 19.84 3.51 2.64
N PHE A 85 18.81 2.76 2.26
CA PHE A 85 18.55 1.40 2.70
C PHE A 85 18.24 0.53 1.49
N GLU A 86 18.73 -0.70 1.51
CA GLU A 86 18.49 -1.63 0.43
C GLU A 86 17.08 -2.22 0.53
N VAL A 87 16.56 -2.45 1.75
CA VAL A 87 15.22 -3.00 1.97
C VAL A 87 14.45 -2.18 3.00
N GLY A 88 13.16 -1.95 2.73
CA GLY A 88 12.17 -1.49 3.68
C GLY A 88 11.16 -2.59 4.01
N PHE A 89 10.71 -2.68 5.25
CA PHE A 89 9.56 -3.50 5.66
C PHE A 89 8.42 -2.61 6.15
N VAL A 90 7.22 -2.77 5.60
CA VAL A 90 6.02 -2.07 6.08
C VAL A 90 5.26 -2.98 7.04
N SER A 91 5.29 -2.61 8.31
CA SER A 91 4.52 -3.29 9.35
C SER A 91 3.03 -2.99 9.22
N SER A 92 2.20 -4.02 9.45
CA SER A 92 0.75 -3.89 9.67
C SER A 92 0.39 -3.87 11.17
N GLY A 93 1.42 -3.91 12.02
CA GLY A 93 1.34 -3.94 13.47
C GLY A 93 0.83 -5.27 14.02
N ILE A 94 1.06 -6.39 13.31
CA ILE A 94 0.45 -7.68 13.67
C ILE A 94 0.84 -8.14 15.07
N TRP A 95 2.10 -7.99 15.48
CA TRP A 95 2.55 -8.38 16.82
C TRP A 95 1.74 -7.67 17.92
N LEU A 96 1.47 -6.37 17.75
CA LEU A 96 0.72 -5.56 18.70
C LEU A 96 -0.76 -5.92 18.66
N ARG A 97 -1.33 -6.13 17.46
CA ARG A 97 -2.71 -6.59 17.30
C ARG A 97 -2.95 -7.93 18.00
N ARG A 98 -2.01 -8.87 17.90
CA ARG A 98 -2.06 -10.16 18.61
C ARG A 98 -2.01 -9.98 20.11
N ARG A 99 -1.11 -9.14 20.62
CA ARG A 99 -1.03 -8.79 22.05
C ARG A 99 -2.33 -8.20 22.58
N MET A 100 -3.02 -7.40 21.75
CA MET A 100 -4.33 -6.82 22.06
C MET A 100 -5.50 -7.79 21.86
N GLY A 101 -5.27 -9.05 21.47
CA GLY A 101 -6.33 -10.04 21.22
C GLY A 101 -7.20 -9.75 19.99
N GLN A 102 -6.71 -8.95 19.04
CA GLN A 102 -7.45 -8.68 17.80
C GLN A 102 -7.47 -9.92 16.90
N LYS A 103 -8.60 -10.14 16.22
CA LYS A 103 -8.75 -11.22 15.23
C LYS A 103 -8.34 -10.74 13.85
N GLU A 104 -7.83 -11.65 13.04
CA GLU A 104 -7.55 -11.36 11.63
C GLU A 104 -8.85 -11.18 10.84
N ALA A 105 -8.90 -10.15 10.00
CA ALA A 105 -10.03 -9.90 9.11
C ALA A 105 -9.92 -10.68 7.79
N VAL A 106 -8.69 -11.02 7.40
CA VAL A 106 -8.36 -11.77 6.18
C VAL A 106 -7.59 -13.01 6.62
N PRO A 107 -8.07 -14.23 6.30
CA PRO A 107 -7.41 -15.47 6.70
C PRO A 107 -5.95 -15.52 6.28
N GLY A 108 -5.08 -15.86 7.23
CA GLY A 108 -3.64 -16.01 7.02
C GLY A 108 -2.86 -14.71 6.86
N TYR A 109 -3.51 -13.54 7.01
CA TYR A 109 -2.82 -12.26 6.95
C TYR A 109 -1.82 -12.09 8.09
N PHE A 110 -2.19 -12.49 9.31
CA PHE A 110 -1.30 -12.37 10.48
C PHE A 110 -0.09 -13.29 10.34
N ALA A 111 -0.34 -14.56 9.97
CA ALA A 111 0.72 -15.53 9.74
C ALA A 111 1.67 -15.11 8.61
N SER A 112 1.15 -14.42 7.58
CA SER A 112 1.97 -13.98 6.44
C SER A 112 2.98 -12.91 6.85
N GLU A 113 2.59 -11.95 7.71
CA GLU A 113 3.54 -10.92 8.19
C GLU A 113 4.61 -11.53 9.09
N GLU A 114 4.24 -12.45 9.98
CA GLU A 114 5.20 -13.12 10.86
C GLU A 114 6.21 -13.96 10.07
N ALA A 115 5.73 -14.77 9.12
CA ALA A 115 6.63 -15.56 8.27
C ALA A 115 7.43 -14.69 7.29
N LEU A 116 6.92 -13.54 6.87
CA LEU A 116 7.70 -12.55 6.13
C LEU A 116 8.84 -11.99 6.98
N LEU A 117 8.59 -11.64 8.25
CA LEU A 117 9.65 -11.17 9.15
C LEU A 117 10.74 -12.25 9.34
N GLU A 118 10.34 -13.50 9.55
CA GLU A 118 11.27 -14.62 9.64
C GLU A 118 12.03 -14.86 8.33
N ALA A 119 11.36 -14.78 7.18
CA ALA A 119 12.01 -14.86 5.88
C ALA A 119 13.01 -13.71 5.69
N LEU A 120 12.64 -12.49 6.05
CA LEU A 120 13.51 -11.34 5.92
C LEU A 120 14.74 -11.46 6.81
N ARG A 121 14.60 -11.88 8.07
CA ARG A 121 15.72 -12.12 8.97
C ARG A 121 16.73 -13.10 8.38
N ASP A 122 16.25 -14.26 7.91
CA ASP A 122 17.12 -15.29 7.34
C ASP A 122 17.72 -14.85 6.00
N TYR A 123 17.02 -14.02 5.22
CA TYR A 123 17.59 -13.42 4.01
C TYR A 123 18.75 -12.47 4.33
N LEU A 124 18.64 -11.70 5.41
CA LEU A 124 19.65 -10.74 5.85
C LEU A 124 20.89 -11.42 6.48
N GLU A 125 20.77 -12.67 6.92
CA GLU A 125 21.87 -13.39 7.54
C GLU A 125 23.09 -13.49 6.62
N GLY A 126 24.23 -13.02 7.11
CA GLY A 126 25.49 -12.98 6.35
C GLY A 126 25.54 -11.96 5.20
N ARG A 127 24.51 -11.12 5.03
CA ARG A 127 24.44 -10.10 3.97
C ARG A 127 24.65 -8.69 4.53
N ASN A 128 25.38 -7.86 3.79
CA ASN A 128 25.53 -6.43 4.11
C ASN A 128 24.36 -5.62 3.54
N ILE A 129 23.16 -5.85 4.07
CA ILE A 129 21.90 -5.21 3.64
C ILE A 129 21.34 -4.46 4.84
N ARG A 130 21.10 -3.15 4.70
CA ARG A 130 20.48 -2.31 5.73
C ARG A 130 18.98 -2.34 5.55
N LEU A 131 18.28 -2.57 6.66
CA LEU A 131 16.83 -2.68 6.70
C LEU A 131 16.23 -1.46 7.40
N LYS A 132 15.20 -0.86 6.80
CA LYS A 132 14.32 0.10 7.48
C LYS A 132 12.96 -0.51 7.81
N ILE A 133 12.54 -0.40 9.06
CA ILE A 133 11.20 -0.78 9.52
C ILE A 133 10.29 0.44 9.53
N TYR A 134 9.24 0.41 8.72
CA TYR A 134 8.18 1.40 8.73
C TYR A 134 7.03 0.92 9.63
N LEU A 135 6.84 1.62 10.74
CA LEU A 135 5.84 1.28 11.75
C LEU A 135 4.42 1.63 11.31
N HIS A 136 3.47 0.74 11.59
CA HIS A 136 2.05 0.98 11.45
C HIS A 136 1.59 2.11 12.38
N PRO A 137 0.55 2.90 12.03
CA PRO A 137 -0.02 3.92 12.91
C PRO A 137 -0.36 3.45 14.34
N LEU A 138 -0.76 2.18 14.48
CA LEU A 138 -1.05 1.55 15.79
C LEU A 138 0.20 1.46 16.68
N GLU A 139 1.36 1.20 16.07
CA GLU A 139 2.64 1.05 16.77
C GLU A 139 3.23 2.42 17.12
N ARG A 140 3.07 3.43 16.26
CA ARG A 140 3.79 4.70 16.41
C ARG A 140 3.04 5.86 17.08
N ARG A 141 1.70 5.89 17.01
CA ARG A 141 0.92 7.04 17.54
C ARG A 141 0.87 7.11 19.06
N ASN A 142 1.09 5.99 19.74
CA ASN A 142 1.15 5.92 21.19
C ASN A 142 2.62 5.76 21.62
N PRO A 143 3.16 6.63 22.49
CA PRO A 143 4.56 6.56 22.92
C PRO A 143 4.97 5.23 23.58
N ASP A 144 4.07 4.58 24.31
CA ASP A 144 4.32 3.27 24.93
C ASP A 144 4.41 2.18 23.87
N HIS A 145 3.45 2.15 22.95
CA HIS A 145 3.48 1.22 21.82
C HIS A 145 4.73 1.41 20.95
N TYR A 146 5.18 2.66 20.78
CA TYR A 146 6.37 2.96 19.99
C TYR A 146 7.62 2.38 20.65
N ARG A 147 7.80 2.58 21.96
CA ARG A 147 8.91 1.97 22.72
C ARG A 147 8.87 0.45 22.64
N GLU A 148 7.69 -0.14 22.77
CA GLU A 148 7.50 -1.59 22.62
C GLU A 148 7.82 -2.08 21.20
N ALA A 149 7.45 -1.31 20.16
CA ALA A 149 7.75 -1.63 18.77
C ALA A 149 9.27 -1.64 18.51
N VAL A 150 9.96 -0.59 18.97
CA VAL A 150 11.42 -0.49 18.83
C VAL A 150 12.10 -1.66 19.55
N ALA A 151 11.66 -1.99 20.77
CA ALA A 151 12.19 -3.14 21.50
C ALA A 151 11.91 -4.46 20.76
N TYR A 152 10.68 -4.66 20.28
CA TYR A 152 10.28 -5.86 19.54
C TYR A 152 11.14 -6.09 18.29
N TYR A 153 11.31 -5.09 17.43
CA TYR A 153 12.10 -5.27 16.21
C TYR A 153 13.59 -5.40 16.47
N ARG A 154 14.14 -4.70 17.49
CA ARG A 154 15.54 -4.86 17.88
C ARG A 154 15.82 -6.25 18.47
N ASP A 155 14.91 -6.77 19.28
CA ASP A 155 15.02 -8.12 19.81
C ASP A 155 14.92 -9.16 18.68
N PHE A 156 13.95 -8.99 17.77
CA PHE A 156 13.72 -9.92 16.66
C PHE A 156 14.89 -10.00 15.67
N PHE A 157 15.52 -8.86 15.35
CA PHE A 157 16.64 -8.77 14.41
C PHE A 157 18.02 -8.74 15.09
N GLY A 158 18.11 -8.69 16.42
CA GLY A 158 19.39 -8.69 17.14
C GLY A 158 20.38 -7.63 16.62
N ASP A 159 21.58 -8.08 16.23
CA ASP A 159 22.68 -7.22 15.78
C ASP A 159 22.60 -6.81 14.29
N PHE A 160 21.54 -7.17 13.56
CA PHE A 160 21.39 -6.74 12.17
C PHE A 160 21.29 -5.20 12.07
N PRO A 161 21.80 -4.58 10.98
CA PRO A 161 21.73 -3.14 10.77
C PRO A 161 20.29 -2.70 10.41
N VAL A 162 19.44 -2.62 11.43
CA VAL A 162 18.02 -2.27 11.32
C VAL A 162 17.76 -0.87 11.89
N GLU A 163 17.18 0.01 11.07
CA GLU A 163 16.63 1.28 11.51
C GLU A 163 15.10 1.15 11.68
N VAL A 164 14.62 1.36 12.90
CA VAL A 164 13.18 1.47 13.17
C VAL A 164 12.77 2.93 13.05
N GLY A 165 11.75 3.23 12.23
CA GLY A 165 11.30 4.62 12.01
C GLY A 165 10.90 5.32 13.30
N ASP A 166 11.19 6.61 13.41
CA ASP A 166 11.20 7.43 14.64
C ASP A 166 9.84 7.76 15.28
N GLY A 167 8.77 7.09 14.85
CA GLY A 167 7.42 7.26 15.37
C GLY A 167 6.65 8.46 14.80
N GLU A 168 7.34 9.55 14.47
CA GLU A 168 6.75 10.74 13.85
C GLU A 168 6.64 10.57 12.33
N THR A 169 7.64 9.92 11.74
CA THR A 169 7.76 9.67 10.30
C THR A 169 6.51 8.97 9.72
N ASN A 170 5.85 9.63 8.78
CA ASN A 170 4.85 9.00 7.94
C ASN A 170 5.55 8.24 6.81
N THR A 171 5.32 6.92 6.71
CA THR A 171 5.93 6.08 5.66
C THR A 171 5.77 6.66 4.26
N ARG A 172 4.64 7.33 3.97
CA ARG A 172 4.36 7.93 2.67
C ARG A 172 5.31 9.06 2.31
N GLU A 173 5.89 9.75 3.29
CA GLU A 173 6.79 10.88 3.06
C GLU A 173 8.24 10.45 2.81
N HIS A 174 8.54 9.14 2.90
CA HIS A 174 9.92 8.63 2.89
C HIS A 174 10.08 7.38 2.02
N PHE A 175 9.39 7.33 0.87
CA PHE A 175 9.50 6.21 -0.04
C PHE A 175 10.88 6.11 -0.69
N GLU A 176 11.54 7.24 -0.93
CA GLU A 176 12.87 7.32 -1.54
C GLU A 176 13.99 6.75 -0.67
N GLU A 177 13.79 6.62 0.64
CA GLU A 177 14.85 6.20 1.56
C GLU A 177 15.26 4.73 1.39
N VAL A 178 14.38 3.89 0.84
CA VAL A 178 14.62 2.47 0.62
C VAL A 178 14.58 2.17 -0.88
N ASP A 179 15.43 1.25 -1.34
CA ASP A 179 15.44 0.82 -2.72
C ASP A 179 14.19 -0.01 -3.07
N ILE A 180 13.93 -1.08 -2.31
CA ILE A 180 12.73 -1.90 -2.43
C ILE A 180 12.02 -2.05 -1.08
N CYS A 181 10.70 -2.05 -1.09
CA CYS A 181 9.90 -2.20 0.13
C CYS A 181 9.02 -3.45 0.08
N VAL A 182 8.90 -4.15 1.21
CA VAL A 182 8.19 -5.44 1.32
C VAL A 182 7.10 -5.39 2.40
N ALA A 183 6.01 -6.11 2.17
CA ALA A 183 4.93 -6.29 3.14
C ALA A 183 4.12 -7.56 2.81
N ALA A 184 3.40 -8.13 3.77
CA ALA A 184 2.49 -9.25 3.51
C ALA A 184 1.37 -8.83 2.55
N ALA A 185 0.62 -7.80 2.95
CA ALA A 185 -0.27 -7.01 2.10
C ALA A 185 -0.43 -5.62 2.73
N SER A 186 -0.23 -4.57 1.94
CA SER A 186 -0.35 -3.19 2.42
C SER A 186 -0.74 -2.24 1.29
N THR A 187 -1.64 -1.30 1.57
CA THR A 187 -1.99 -0.21 0.63
C THR A 187 -0.81 0.72 0.40
N THR A 188 0.11 0.82 1.35
CA THR A 188 1.31 1.64 1.22
C THR A 188 2.23 1.15 0.11
N LEU A 189 2.20 -0.15 -0.24
CA LEU A 189 2.92 -0.64 -1.41
C LEU A 189 2.26 -0.21 -2.73
N ILE A 190 0.92 -0.09 -2.79
CA ILE A 190 0.23 0.47 -3.98
C ILE A 190 0.59 1.94 -4.17
N GLU A 191 0.56 2.72 -3.09
CA GLU A 191 0.96 4.13 -3.10
C GLU A 191 2.43 4.29 -3.52
N ARG A 192 3.30 3.38 -3.05
CA ARG A 192 4.71 3.35 -3.44
C ARG A 192 4.89 3.09 -4.94
N LEU A 193 4.14 2.14 -5.50
CA LEU A 193 4.13 1.87 -6.94
C LEU A 193 3.60 3.07 -7.74
N PHE A 194 2.62 3.81 -7.20
CA PHE A 194 2.10 5.03 -7.82
C PHE A 194 3.19 6.07 -8.07
N PHE A 195 4.10 6.25 -7.12
CA PHE A 195 5.23 7.18 -7.27
C PHE A 195 6.46 6.59 -7.96
N GLY A 196 6.39 5.37 -8.51
CA GLY A 196 7.48 4.77 -9.28
C GLY A 196 8.54 4.06 -8.45
N PHE A 197 8.29 3.81 -7.17
CA PHE A 197 9.22 3.08 -6.31
C PHE A 197 8.92 1.57 -6.29
N LYS A 198 9.96 0.75 -6.13
CA LYS A 198 9.85 -0.72 -6.18
C LYS A 198 9.19 -1.28 -4.93
N ALA A 199 8.30 -2.26 -5.11
CA ALA A 199 7.60 -2.92 -4.00
C ALA A 199 7.44 -4.43 -4.26
N LEU A 200 7.52 -5.26 -3.23
CA LEU A 200 7.20 -6.68 -3.29
C LEU A 200 6.16 -7.05 -2.23
N TYR A 201 5.27 -7.95 -2.59
CA TYR A 201 4.33 -8.54 -1.64
C TYR A 201 4.81 -9.93 -1.24
N ALA A 202 4.59 -10.31 0.02
CA ALA A 202 4.84 -11.66 0.51
C ALA A 202 3.63 -12.22 1.28
N PRO A 203 2.47 -12.40 0.61
CA PRO A 203 1.26 -12.90 1.22
C PRO A 203 1.29 -14.43 1.34
N PHE A 204 2.30 -14.98 2.02
CA PHE A 204 2.59 -16.42 2.04
C PHE A 204 1.38 -17.30 2.37
N PHE A 205 0.51 -16.83 3.26
CA PHE A 205 -0.66 -17.57 3.70
C PHE A 205 -1.99 -16.89 3.36
N ILE A 206 -2.00 -15.88 2.47
CA ILE A 206 -3.26 -15.30 1.96
C ILE A 206 -3.60 -15.99 0.64
N PRO A 207 -4.52 -16.97 0.62
CA PRO A 207 -4.76 -17.79 -0.56
C PRO A 207 -5.31 -16.97 -1.74
N THR A 208 -6.13 -15.97 -1.45
CA THR A 208 -6.86 -15.17 -2.45
C THR A 208 -6.08 -14.00 -3.03
N PHE A 209 -4.88 -13.68 -2.51
CA PHE A 209 -4.14 -12.48 -2.93
C PHE A 209 -2.65 -12.72 -3.21
N PRO A 210 -2.12 -12.27 -4.36
CA PRO A 210 -2.87 -11.75 -5.50
C PRO A 210 -3.55 -12.89 -6.28
N LEU A 211 -4.53 -12.53 -7.12
CA LEU A 211 -5.14 -13.45 -8.07
C LEU A 211 -4.07 -13.93 -9.08
N PRO A 212 -4.08 -15.23 -9.46
CA PRO A 212 -3.14 -15.76 -10.46
C PRO A 212 -3.23 -14.98 -11.79
N GLY A 213 -2.07 -14.79 -12.44
CA GLY A 213 -1.98 -14.13 -13.75
C GLY A 213 -2.08 -12.60 -13.73
N THR A 214 -2.38 -11.99 -12.58
CA THR A 214 -2.42 -10.53 -12.45
C THR A 214 -1.03 -9.90 -12.43
N THR A 215 -0.98 -8.59 -12.67
CA THR A 215 0.27 -7.82 -12.64
C THR A 215 0.93 -7.88 -11.26
N LEU A 216 0.15 -7.75 -10.17
CA LEU A 216 0.69 -7.88 -8.81
C LEU A 216 1.29 -9.27 -8.53
N ALA A 217 0.78 -10.34 -9.15
CA ALA A 217 1.33 -11.68 -8.98
C ALA A 217 2.81 -11.79 -9.40
N ARG A 218 3.28 -10.92 -10.31
CA ARG A 218 4.68 -10.91 -10.78
C ARG A 218 5.66 -10.37 -9.74
N ILE A 219 5.16 -9.56 -8.80
CA ILE A 219 5.93 -8.96 -7.71
C ILE A 219 5.48 -9.49 -6.34
N SER A 220 4.87 -10.67 -6.33
CA SER A 220 4.38 -11.32 -5.10
C SER A 220 5.01 -12.69 -4.91
N ALA A 221 5.47 -12.98 -3.70
CA ALA A 221 5.96 -14.29 -3.30
C ALA A 221 4.91 -15.04 -2.47
N LYS A 222 4.63 -16.29 -2.85
CA LYS A 222 3.74 -17.20 -2.11
C LYS A 222 4.47 -18.10 -1.12
N ASP A 223 5.79 -18.05 -1.15
CA ASP A 223 6.67 -18.83 -0.30
C ASP A 223 8.01 -18.11 -0.13
N ARG A 224 8.81 -18.62 0.82
CA ARG A 224 10.12 -18.07 1.16
C ARG A 224 11.12 -18.10 0.01
N GLU A 225 11.15 -19.19 -0.77
CA GLU A 225 12.13 -19.36 -1.83
C GLU A 225 11.91 -18.34 -2.95
N THR A 226 10.66 -18.18 -3.35
CA THR A 226 10.22 -17.17 -4.31
C THR A 226 10.52 -15.75 -3.79
N PHE A 227 10.31 -15.51 -2.50
CA PHE A 227 10.63 -14.21 -1.89
C PHE A 227 12.11 -13.87 -2.00
N PHE A 228 13.00 -14.82 -1.71
CA PHE A 228 14.45 -14.60 -1.83
C PHE A 228 14.86 -14.34 -3.27
N LYS A 229 14.33 -15.12 -4.21
CA LYS A 229 14.56 -14.91 -5.65
C LYS A 229 14.13 -13.52 -6.12
N LEU A 230 12.99 -13.00 -5.62
CA LEU A 230 12.53 -11.66 -5.96
C LEU A 230 13.44 -10.57 -5.36
N LEU A 231 13.91 -10.74 -4.13
CA LEU A 231 14.86 -9.80 -3.52
C LEU A 231 16.21 -9.79 -4.27
N ASP A 232 16.78 -10.96 -4.52
CA ASP A 232 18.03 -11.11 -5.28
C ASP A 232 17.92 -10.51 -6.68
N ARG A 233 16.76 -10.65 -7.32
CA ARG A 233 16.51 -10.11 -8.66
C ARG A 233 16.41 -8.59 -8.68
N TRP A 234 15.78 -7.98 -7.67
CA TRP A 234 15.30 -6.60 -7.79
C TRP A 234 16.04 -5.58 -6.94
N ILE A 235 16.78 -5.98 -5.89
CA ILE A 235 17.62 -5.05 -5.15
C ILE A 235 18.72 -4.49 -6.08
N GLY A 236 18.94 -3.18 -6.04
CA GLY A 236 19.92 -2.46 -6.86
C GLY A 236 19.53 -2.26 -8.33
N VAL A 237 18.47 -2.92 -8.83
CA VAL A 237 17.99 -2.75 -10.20
C VAL A 237 17.26 -1.41 -10.35
N PRO A 238 17.48 -0.63 -11.43
CA PRO A 238 16.75 0.60 -11.67
C PRO A 238 15.22 0.41 -11.65
N ALA A 239 14.50 1.36 -11.05
CA ALA A 239 13.05 1.29 -10.94
C ALA A 239 12.37 1.19 -12.31
N GLN A 240 12.88 1.86 -13.33
CA GLN A 240 12.36 1.81 -14.70
C GLN A 240 12.38 0.37 -15.24
N THR A 241 13.49 -0.35 -15.03
CA THR A 241 13.62 -1.76 -15.41
C THR A 241 12.66 -2.64 -14.62
N PHE A 242 12.56 -2.42 -13.30
CA PHE A 242 11.59 -3.13 -12.44
C PHE A 242 10.15 -2.95 -12.95
N PHE A 243 9.75 -1.73 -13.32
CA PHE A 243 8.39 -1.47 -13.81
C PHE A 243 8.13 -2.11 -15.16
N ALA A 244 9.05 -1.95 -16.12
CA ALA A 244 8.90 -2.47 -17.47
C ALA A 244 8.84 -4.01 -17.49
N GLU A 245 9.75 -4.68 -16.78
CA GLU A 245 9.79 -6.15 -16.77
C GLU A 245 8.60 -6.79 -16.02
N ASN A 246 7.98 -6.06 -15.09
CA ASN A 246 6.80 -6.54 -14.35
C ASN A 246 5.47 -6.02 -14.91
N ALA A 247 5.47 -5.20 -15.97
CA ALA A 247 4.29 -4.56 -16.57
C ALA A 247 3.48 -3.70 -15.58
N LEU A 248 4.18 -2.90 -14.76
CA LEU A 248 3.59 -2.09 -13.68
C LEU A 248 3.15 -0.68 -14.12
N GLU A 249 3.12 -0.38 -15.41
CA GLU A 249 2.87 0.98 -15.93
C GLU A 249 1.52 1.53 -15.49
N LYS A 250 0.51 0.65 -15.34
CA LYS A 250 -0.83 1.04 -14.88
C LYS A 250 -0.88 1.47 -13.41
N PHE A 251 0.11 1.08 -12.60
CA PHE A 251 0.20 1.51 -11.20
C PHE A 251 0.78 2.91 -11.08
N HIS A 252 1.63 3.32 -12.03
CA HIS A 252 2.37 4.59 -11.98
C HIS A 252 1.48 5.82 -12.20
N HIS A 253 1.83 6.94 -11.57
CA HIS A 253 1.06 8.20 -11.62
C HIS A 253 0.84 8.74 -13.03
N THR A 254 1.74 8.46 -13.97
CA THR A 254 1.60 8.87 -15.38
C THR A 254 0.35 8.26 -16.04
N HIS A 255 -0.13 7.11 -15.57
CA HIS A 255 -1.39 6.53 -16.01
C HIS A 255 -2.61 7.37 -15.58
N PHE A 256 -2.46 8.21 -14.55
CA PHE A 256 -3.49 9.07 -13.98
C PHE A 256 -3.30 10.55 -14.33
N GLY A 257 -2.49 10.88 -15.35
CA GLY A 257 -2.01 12.24 -15.65
C GLY A 257 -3.10 13.32 -15.53
N ARG A 258 -4.26 13.14 -16.17
CA ARG A 258 -5.37 14.12 -16.11
C ARG A 258 -5.86 14.45 -14.70
N ILE A 259 -5.90 13.47 -13.79
CA ILE A 259 -6.35 13.67 -12.41
C ILE A 259 -5.26 14.41 -11.63
N VAL A 260 -4.02 13.98 -11.79
CA VAL A 260 -2.83 14.58 -11.15
C VAL A 260 -2.67 16.03 -11.59
N ASP A 261 -2.69 16.29 -12.89
CA ASP A 261 -2.56 17.62 -13.49
C ASP A 261 -3.65 18.57 -12.98
N ARG A 262 -4.91 18.10 -12.93
CA ARG A 262 -6.02 18.90 -12.41
C ARG A 262 -5.85 19.22 -10.93
N TYR A 263 -5.38 18.26 -10.13
CA TYR A 263 -5.13 18.50 -8.71
C TYR A 263 -4.02 19.54 -8.52
N LEU A 264 -2.89 19.38 -9.20
CA LEU A 264 -1.76 20.31 -9.12
C LEU A 264 -2.14 21.71 -9.60
N ALA A 265 -2.90 21.83 -10.70
CA ALA A 265 -3.44 23.11 -11.17
C ALA A 265 -4.33 23.81 -10.13
N SER A 266 -5.23 23.07 -9.46
CA SER A 266 -6.10 23.62 -8.42
C SER A 266 -5.36 24.11 -7.16
N ARG A 267 -4.14 23.60 -6.92
CA ARG A 267 -3.26 24.03 -5.83
C ARG A 267 -2.43 25.26 -6.21
N GLY A 268 -1.97 25.34 -7.46
CA GLY A 268 -1.32 26.53 -8.01
C GLY A 268 -2.25 27.74 -8.11
N GLU A 269 -3.55 27.52 -8.30
CA GLU A 269 -4.59 28.57 -8.30
C GLU A 269 -5.03 29.04 -6.90
N LYS A 270 -4.38 28.61 -5.81
CA LYS A 270 -4.55 29.25 -4.49
C LYS A 270 -3.89 30.65 -4.44
N ALA A 271 -4.29 31.54 -5.34
CA ALA A 271 -4.27 32.98 -5.17
C ALA A 271 -5.74 33.44 -5.11
N HIS A 272 -6.17 33.91 -3.93
CA HIS A 272 -7.49 34.48 -3.64
C HIS A 272 -8.70 33.54 -3.72
N ILE A 273 -8.95 32.82 -2.62
CA ILE A 273 -10.34 32.59 -2.19
C ILE A 273 -10.78 33.86 -1.44
N PRO A 274 -11.77 34.63 -1.92
CA PRO A 274 -12.28 35.77 -1.17
C PRO A 274 -12.87 35.26 0.15
N GLU A 275 -12.53 35.91 1.26
CA GLU A 275 -13.20 35.68 2.53
C GLU A 275 -14.72 35.78 2.33
N VAL A 276 -15.41 34.67 2.56
CA VAL A 276 -16.87 34.68 2.65
C VAL A 276 -17.18 35.46 3.93
N ARG A 277 -17.54 36.73 3.77
CA ARG A 277 -18.10 37.54 4.87
C ARG A 277 -19.28 36.77 5.44
N SER A 278 -19.13 36.31 6.68
CA SER A 278 -20.22 35.82 7.50
C SER A 278 -21.31 36.89 7.49
N ARG A 279 -22.48 36.55 6.94
CA ARG A 279 -23.63 37.46 7.01
C ARG A 279 -24.05 37.61 8.49
N PRO A 280 -24.39 38.84 8.92
CA PRO A 280 -24.93 39.11 10.26
C PRO A 280 -26.30 38.47 10.47
#